data_AF-A0A8X6T435-F1
#
_entry.id   AF-A0A8X6T435-F1
#
_cell.length_a   1.000
_cell.length_b   1.000
_cell.length_c   1.000
_cell.angle_alpha   90.00
_cell.angle_beta   90.00
_cell.angle_gamma   90.00
#
_symmetry.space_group_name_H-M   'P 1'
#
loop_
_entity.id
_entity.type
_entity.pdbx_description
1 polymer ?
#
loop_
_entity_poly.entity_id
_entity_poly.type
_entity_poly.pdbx_seq_one_letter_code
_entity_poly.pdbx_strand_id
1 'polypeptide(L)'
;MPRQKRSSLVSKQKANKRSCSEHYSHETNVFRKDKTSISSALPKRNMRCQTLEDSCLNDLNCCENSEAAHYVIMDVQFLKGLLKNLLCDVCKSYSLKIDIGEKLGFSRKISIFCTSCDIIKSINFTSRRISDSEGNENQSFDINMRMVQSFLSFGKGYLAMEKFLKSLNYVRSQVKSAYQSNSTITDIDVTFDGTWLTRGHSSQIGVGCVIDLLTGFVMDFLKLCRNAALNVNTQNLRLGTSLRKAVKEWWARGVSLGGKSRGSLKEETIKKLSRYYQNAIRSNKGDVEAMKTAIYATLFHSISTDQKPQHFKCPTGKDSWCFFQAALTRGEVPGPHVKHVKTPLKETHLAKIMPIYQILASNELLQRCIRCVTQNANENLHSIIWGKCSKETSATLRRVTIAVCDAVCEFNFGTKNH
;
A
#
# COMPACT_ATOMS: atom_id res chain seq x y z
N MET A 1 10.13 64.28 4.25
CA MET A 1 11.01 63.79 3.16
C MET A 1 11.73 62.50 3.60
N PRO A 2 12.07 61.59 2.67
CA PRO A 2 11.94 60.14 2.86
C PRO A 2 13.10 59.48 3.62
N ARG A 3 12.78 58.42 4.38
CA ARG A 3 13.72 57.53 5.08
C ARG A 3 14.35 56.52 4.10
N GLN A 4 15.67 56.56 3.99
CA GLN A 4 16.51 55.61 3.25
C GLN A 4 16.52 54.22 3.92
N LYS A 5 16.38 53.16 3.10
CA LYS A 5 16.65 51.77 3.48
C LYS A 5 18.15 51.49 3.33
N ARG A 6 18.80 50.98 4.38
CA ARG A 6 20.14 50.38 4.30
C ARG A 6 20.04 48.86 4.17
N SER A 7 20.74 48.35 3.18
CA SER A 7 21.08 46.96 2.90
C SER A 7 22.42 46.57 3.56
N SER A 8 22.53 45.34 4.08
CA SER A 8 23.74 44.49 4.01
C SER A 8 23.35 43.09 4.52
N LEU A 9 23.37 42.05 3.70
CA LEU A 9 24.53 41.19 3.39
C LEU A 9 25.22 40.63 4.65
N VAL A 10 24.80 39.44 5.10
CA VAL A 10 25.73 38.43 5.64
C VAL A 10 25.29 37.07 5.12
N SER A 11 26.20 36.44 4.38
CA SER A 11 26.09 35.08 3.87
C SER A 11 27.20 34.21 4.46
N LYS A 12 26.86 32.93 4.64
CA LYS A 12 27.71 31.73 4.58
C LYS A 12 28.39 31.18 5.84
N GLN A 13 28.06 29.90 6.02
CA GLN A 13 28.93 28.75 6.33
C GLN A 13 29.35 28.53 7.79
N LYS A 14 28.81 27.45 8.37
CA LYS A 14 29.61 26.44 9.08
C LYS A 14 29.04 25.05 8.82
N ALA A 15 29.77 24.29 8.03
CA ALA A 15 29.66 22.85 7.94
C ALA A 15 30.19 22.24 9.24
N ASN A 16 29.54 21.20 9.76
CA ASN A 16 30.17 20.29 10.70
C ASN A 16 29.88 18.85 10.26
N LYS A 17 30.92 18.22 9.73
CA LYS A 17 31.06 16.76 9.62
C LYS A 17 30.97 16.17 11.04
N ARG A 18 30.12 15.17 11.24
CA ARG A 18 30.33 14.17 12.29
C ARG A 18 30.14 12.79 11.67
N SER A 19 31.23 12.02 11.73
CA SER A 19 31.35 10.65 11.27
C SER A 19 30.43 9.74 12.09
N CYS A 20 29.82 8.77 11.40
CA CYS A 20 29.20 7.63 12.04
C CYS A 20 30.33 6.64 12.37
N SER A 21 30.65 6.50 13.65
CA SER A 21 31.41 5.36 14.17
C SER A 21 30.41 4.46 14.90
N GLU A 22 30.18 3.29 14.33
CA GLU A 22 29.45 2.20 14.98
C GLU A 22 30.27 1.72 16.18
N HIS A 23 29.74 1.87 17.39
CA HIS A 23 30.14 1.06 18.52
C HIS A 23 28.90 0.53 19.22
N TYR A 24 28.73 -0.79 19.07
CA TYR A 24 27.97 -1.64 19.96
C TYR A 24 28.60 -1.53 21.35
N SER A 25 27.85 -1.05 22.34
CA SER A 25 28.17 -1.25 23.75
C SER A 25 26.91 -1.60 24.53
N HIS A 26 26.92 -2.80 25.08
CA HIS A 26 26.07 -3.24 26.18
C HIS A 26 26.14 -2.22 27.32
N GLU A 27 24.99 -1.69 27.74
CA GLU A 27 24.85 -1.15 29.10
C GLU A 27 23.56 -1.69 29.73
N THR A 28 23.78 -2.60 30.65
CA THR A 28 22.93 -2.89 31.79
C THR A 28 22.84 -1.65 32.69
N ASN A 29 21.64 -1.15 32.98
CA ASN A 29 21.38 -0.29 34.13
C ASN A 29 19.91 -0.48 34.55
N VAL A 30 19.66 -1.32 35.56
CA VAL A 30 19.56 -0.95 36.99
C VAL A 30 18.35 -0.05 37.24
N PHE A 31 17.34 -0.68 37.86
CA PHE A 31 16.14 -0.08 38.43
C PHE A 31 16.44 1.19 39.23
N ARG A 32 15.80 2.30 38.85
CA ARG A 32 15.41 3.35 39.80
C ARG A 32 13.89 3.42 39.83
N LYS A 33 13.34 3.06 41.00
CA LYS A 33 11.95 3.28 41.39
C LYS A 33 11.73 4.78 41.53
N ASP A 34 10.96 5.37 40.62
CA ASP A 34 10.24 6.60 40.92
C ASP A 34 8.74 6.31 40.89
N LYS A 35 8.17 6.30 42.10
CA LYS A 35 6.74 6.28 42.36
C LYS A 35 6.17 7.65 42.00
N THR A 36 5.55 7.78 40.84
CA THR A 36 4.54 8.82 40.61
C THR A 36 3.32 8.20 39.94
N SER A 37 2.23 8.18 40.71
CA SER A 37 0.90 7.72 40.35
C SER A 37 0.31 8.60 39.26
N ILE A 38 0.17 8.07 38.04
CA ILE A 38 -0.71 8.62 37.01
C ILE A 38 -1.77 7.57 36.72
N SER A 39 -2.94 7.74 37.34
CA SER A 39 -4.15 6.99 37.00
C SER A 39 -4.63 7.43 35.62
N SER A 40 -4.13 6.77 34.58
CA SER A 40 -4.82 6.75 33.29
C SER A 40 -5.73 5.53 33.31
N ALA A 41 -7.02 5.77 33.56
CA ALA A 41 -8.03 4.72 33.52
C ALA A 41 -8.03 4.09 32.12
N LEU A 42 -7.50 2.88 32.03
CA LEU A 42 -7.74 1.98 30.91
C LEU A 42 -9.27 1.79 30.77
N PRO A 43 -9.82 1.69 29.54
CA PRO A 43 -11.25 1.46 29.36
C PRO A 43 -11.67 0.21 30.14
N LYS A 44 -12.77 0.31 30.90
CA LYS A 44 -13.33 -0.78 31.72
C LYS A 44 -13.47 -2.04 30.85
N ARG A 45 -12.59 -3.01 31.08
CA ARG A 45 -12.62 -4.32 30.42
C ARG A 45 -13.80 -5.12 30.98
N ASN A 46 -14.40 -5.96 30.14
CA ASN A 46 -15.45 -6.88 30.56
C ASN A 46 -14.92 -7.82 31.65
N MET A 47 -15.63 -7.95 32.79
CA MET A 47 -15.24 -8.85 33.90
C MET A 47 -14.93 -10.26 33.43
N ARG A 48 -15.63 -10.75 32.40
CA ARG A 48 -15.41 -12.09 31.84
C ARG A 48 -14.02 -12.26 31.22
N CYS A 49 -13.45 -11.21 30.62
CA CYS A 49 -12.07 -11.25 30.10
C CYS A 49 -11.04 -11.23 31.24
N GLN A 50 -11.31 -10.49 32.32
CA GLN A 50 -10.42 -10.46 33.48
C GLN A 50 -10.36 -11.83 34.18
N THR A 51 -11.51 -12.47 34.40
CA THR A 51 -11.57 -13.81 34.98
C THR A 51 -10.86 -14.88 34.12
N LEU A 52 -10.95 -14.77 32.79
CA LEU A 52 -10.25 -15.67 31.86
C LEU A 52 -8.73 -15.41 31.84
N GLU A 53 -8.30 -14.14 31.89
CA GLU A 53 -6.89 -13.75 31.99
C GLU A 53 -6.28 -14.28 33.30
N ASP A 54 -6.97 -14.09 34.43
CA ASP A 54 -6.50 -14.52 35.76
C ASP A 54 -6.43 -16.06 35.88
N SER A 55 -7.40 -16.78 35.31
CA SER A 55 -7.39 -18.25 35.24
C SER A 55 -6.21 -18.75 34.40
N CYS A 56 -6.00 -18.17 33.21
CA CYS A 56 -4.93 -18.59 32.30
C CYS A 56 -3.53 -18.23 32.82
N LEU A 57 -3.40 -17.14 33.60
CA LEU A 57 -2.14 -16.75 34.25
C LEU A 57 -1.78 -17.68 35.42
N ASN A 58 -2.78 -18.15 36.17
CA ASN A 58 -2.56 -19.14 37.23
C ASN A 58 -2.09 -20.48 36.65
N ASP A 59 -2.64 -20.93 35.52
CA ASP A 59 -2.21 -22.17 34.83
C ASP A 59 -0.75 -22.10 34.32
N LEU A 60 -0.22 -20.90 34.05
CA LEU A 60 1.18 -20.69 33.67
C LEU A 60 2.15 -20.75 34.85
N ASN A 61 1.74 -20.24 36.01
CA ASN A 61 2.58 -20.30 37.22
C ASN A 61 2.80 -21.76 37.69
N CYS A 62 1.91 -22.68 37.32
CA CYS A 62 2.08 -24.12 37.56
C CYS A 62 3.22 -24.75 36.74
N CYS A 63 3.72 -24.09 35.69
CA CYS A 63 4.71 -24.68 34.78
C CYS A 63 6.08 -23.97 34.77
N GLU A 64 6.38 -23.12 35.76
CA GLU A 64 7.70 -22.49 35.93
C GLU A 64 8.84 -23.46 36.34
N ASN A 65 8.52 -24.71 36.70
CA ASN A 65 9.52 -25.73 37.08
C ASN A 65 9.96 -26.68 35.93
N SER A 66 9.66 -26.36 34.66
CA SER A 66 10.05 -27.14 33.48
C SER A 66 10.72 -26.22 32.45
N GLU A 67 11.85 -26.64 31.86
CA GLU A 67 12.56 -25.92 30.79
C GLU A 67 11.61 -25.18 29.85
N ALA A 68 11.71 -23.84 29.80
CA ALA A 68 10.75 -23.00 29.11
C ALA A 68 10.69 -23.34 27.61
N ALA A 69 9.53 -23.83 27.14
CA ALA A 69 9.33 -24.18 25.75
C ALA A 69 9.55 -22.98 24.82
N HIS A 70 10.39 -23.15 23.80
CA HIS A 70 10.71 -22.13 22.79
C HIS A 70 10.03 -22.46 21.45
N TYR A 71 9.22 -21.55 20.93
CA TYR A 71 8.46 -21.74 19.68
C TYR A 71 8.96 -20.83 18.56
N VAL A 72 9.08 -21.39 17.37
CA VAL A 72 9.46 -20.68 16.13
C VAL A 72 8.43 -20.98 15.04
N ILE A 73 8.00 -19.96 14.31
CA ILE A 73 7.18 -20.12 13.10
C ILE A 73 8.10 -20.52 11.95
N MET A 74 7.85 -21.68 11.34
CA MET A 74 8.72 -22.25 10.30
C MET A 74 7.92 -22.64 9.05
N ASP A 75 8.50 -22.35 7.88
CA ASP A 75 7.99 -22.84 6.59
C ASP A 75 8.25 -24.35 6.46
N VAL A 76 7.19 -25.10 6.14
CA VAL A 76 7.21 -26.56 6.01
C VAL A 76 8.18 -27.03 4.92
N GLN A 77 8.38 -26.27 3.84
CA GLN A 77 9.32 -26.64 2.78
C GLN A 77 10.76 -26.56 3.26
N PHE A 78 11.10 -25.56 4.07
CA PHE A 78 12.42 -25.48 4.70
C PHE A 78 12.63 -26.63 5.68
N LEU A 79 11.64 -26.93 6.52
CA LEU A 79 11.70 -28.08 7.43
C LEU A 79 11.90 -29.41 6.68
N LYS A 80 11.19 -29.62 5.56
CA LYS A 80 11.41 -30.77 4.67
C LYS A 80 12.83 -30.79 4.09
N GLY A 81 13.36 -29.63 3.73
CA GLY A 81 14.73 -29.47 3.24
C GLY A 81 15.80 -29.94 4.24
N LEU A 82 15.56 -29.76 5.55
CA LEU A 82 16.50 -30.20 6.60
C LEU A 82 16.67 -31.73 6.64
N LEU A 83 15.66 -32.49 6.21
CA LEU A 83 15.74 -33.96 6.17
C LEU A 83 16.35 -34.52 4.88
N LYS A 84 16.54 -33.69 3.85
CA LYS A 84 16.93 -34.16 2.51
C LYS A 84 18.26 -34.94 2.51
N ASN A 85 19.18 -34.56 3.39
CA ASN A 85 20.51 -35.16 3.49
C ASN A 85 20.64 -36.11 4.69
N LEU A 86 19.54 -36.48 5.33
CA LEU A 86 19.53 -37.45 6.43
C LEU A 86 19.19 -38.83 5.89
N LEU A 87 19.99 -39.81 6.30
CA LEU A 87 19.79 -41.21 5.96
C LEU A 87 18.75 -41.84 6.89
N CYS A 88 17.90 -42.70 6.33
CA CYS A 88 17.11 -43.62 7.14
C CYS A 88 18.04 -44.53 7.94
N ASP A 89 17.84 -44.64 9.25
CA ASP A 89 18.59 -45.51 10.15
C ASP A 89 18.45 -47.00 9.82
N VAL A 90 17.34 -47.42 9.23
CA VAL A 90 17.05 -48.81 8.85
C VAL A 90 17.59 -49.15 7.45
N CYS A 91 17.06 -48.52 6.41
CA CYS A 91 17.40 -48.88 5.02
C CYS A 91 18.55 -48.06 4.41
N LYS A 92 19.14 -47.13 5.18
CA LYS A 92 20.30 -46.33 4.77
C LYS A 92 20.11 -45.55 3.44
N SER A 93 18.88 -45.15 3.12
CA SER A 93 18.56 -44.31 1.96
C SER A 93 18.11 -42.91 2.37
N TYR A 94 18.31 -41.93 1.48
CA TYR A 94 17.87 -40.52 1.62
C TYR A 94 16.37 -40.35 1.31
N SER A 95 15.54 -41.06 2.06
CA SER A 95 14.11 -41.25 1.75
C SER A 95 13.19 -40.79 2.88
N LEU A 96 13.73 -40.09 3.87
CA LEU A 96 12.97 -39.51 4.98
C LEU A 96 12.09 -38.36 4.47
N LYS A 97 10.81 -38.39 4.83
CA LYS A 97 9.84 -37.35 4.52
C LYS A 97 9.07 -36.97 5.77
N ILE A 98 8.59 -35.72 5.79
CA ILE A 98 7.66 -35.22 6.79
C ILE A 98 6.26 -35.23 6.22
N ASP A 99 5.35 -35.80 6.99
CA ASP A 99 3.93 -35.63 6.84
C ASP A 99 3.37 -34.75 7.98
N ILE A 100 2.39 -33.92 7.64
CA ILE A 100 1.71 -33.02 8.57
C ILE A 100 0.24 -33.39 8.56
N GLY A 101 -0.17 -34.09 9.61
CA GLY A 101 -1.50 -34.63 9.76
C GLY A 101 -2.45 -33.72 10.54
N GLU A 102 -3.13 -34.34 11.50
CA GLU A 102 -4.21 -33.74 12.29
C GLU A 102 -3.86 -32.37 12.89
N LYS A 103 -4.84 -31.46 12.86
CA LYS A 103 -4.74 -30.11 13.40
C LYS A 103 -5.62 -29.96 14.65
N LEU A 104 -5.01 -29.59 15.76
CA LEU A 104 -5.68 -29.29 17.03
C LEU A 104 -5.28 -27.87 17.49
N GLY A 105 -5.99 -26.87 16.97
CA GLY A 105 -5.64 -25.46 17.14
C GLY A 105 -4.40 -25.06 16.33
N PHE A 106 -3.40 -24.48 17.00
CA PHE A 106 -2.05 -24.17 16.52
C PHE A 106 -1.09 -25.36 16.63
N SER A 107 -1.48 -26.43 17.32
CA SER A 107 -0.71 -27.67 17.34
C SER A 107 -1.08 -28.55 16.14
N ARG A 108 -0.09 -29.19 15.54
CA ARG A 108 -0.28 -30.17 14.46
C ARG A 108 0.47 -31.44 14.74
N LYS A 109 -0.10 -32.57 14.31
CA LYS A 109 0.58 -33.86 14.28
C LYS A 109 1.60 -33.84 13.15
N ILE A 110 2.86 -34.10 13.48
CA ILE A 110 3.97 -34.23 12.55
C ILE A 110 4.48 -35.66 12.65
N SER A 111 4.67 -36.30 11.51
CA SER A 111 5.31 -37.60 11.42
C SER A 111 6.49 -37.55 10.46
N ILE A 112 7.55 -38.26 10.82
CA ILE A 112 8.68 -38.54 9.94
C ILE A 112 8.57 -39.99 9.54
N PHE A 113 8.62 -40.27 8.24
CA PHE A 113 8.56 -41.63 7.71
C PHE A 113 9.58 -41.81 6.59
N CYS A 114 10.01 -43.05 6.39
CA CYS A 114 10.89 -43.41 5.31
C CYS A 114 10.08 -43.96 4.14
N THR A 115 10.19 -43.33 2.97
CA THR A 115 9.50 -43.82 1.75
C THR A 115 10.06 -45.09 1.14
N SER A 116 11.31 -45.46 1.44
CA SER A 116 11.93 -46.68 0.87
C SER A 116 11.62 -47.94 1.66
N CYS A 117 11.48 -47.84 2.99
CA CYS A 117 11.19 -48.99 3.85
C CYS A 117 9.82 -48.91 4.51
N ASP A 118 9.04 -47.87 4.20
CA ASP A 118 7.68 -47.61 4.70
C ASP A 118 7.52 -47.62 6.22
N ILE A 119 8.60 -47.28 6.94
CA ILE A 119 8.62 -47.24 8.41
C ILE A 119 8.43 -45.79 8.89
N ILE A 120 7.50 -45.61 9.82
CA ILE A 120 7.35 -44.36 10.58
C ILE A 120 8.44 -44.28 11.64
N LYS A 121 9.22 -43.20 11.62
CA LYS A 121 10.36 -42.96 12.50
C LYS A 121 10.01 -42.19 13.76
N SER A 122 9.09 -41.24 13.64
CA SER A 122 8.64 -40.45 14.78
C SER A 122 7.26 -39.90 14.48
N ILE A 123 6.42 -39.80 15.51
CA ILE A 123 5.12 -39.13 15.47
C ILE A 123 5.02 -38.29 16.72
N ASN A 124 4.85 -36.99 16.56
CA ASN A 124 4.69 -36.06 17.69
C ASN A 124 3.74 -34.92 17.31
N PHE A 125 3.24 -34.21 18.31
CA PHE A 125 2.61 -32.91 18.10
C PHE A 125 3.66 -31.79 18.17
N THR A 126 3.44 -30.69 17.43
CA THR A 126 4.33 -29.52 17.44
C THR A 126 4.39 -28.76 18.76
N SER A 127 3.53 -29.13 19.71
CA SER A 127 3.47 -28.55 21.04
C SER A 127 3.24 -29.66 22.05
N ARG A 128 3.81 -29.50 23.24
CA ARG A 128 3.42 -30.29 24.40
C ARG A 128 1.98 -29.98 24.80
N ARG A 129 1.31 -30.96 25.42
CA ARG A 129 0.09 -30.73 26.18
C ARG A 129 0.47 -30.12 27.54
N ILE A 130 -0.38 -29.24 28.06
CA ILE A 130 -0.28 -28.78 29.44
C ILE A 130 -0.70 -29.96 30.31
N SER A 131 0.05 -30.31 31.34
CA SER A 131 -0.30 -31.38 32.28
C SER A 131 -0.90 -30.79 33.56
N ASP A 132 -2.10 -31.19 33.94
CA ASP A 132 -2.61 -30.95 35.30
C ASP A 132 -2.09 -32.03 36.25
N SER A 133 -2.10 -31.71 37.56
CA SER A 133 -1.73 -32.56 38.69
C SER A 133 -2.42 -33.94 38.71
N GLU A 134 -3.48 -34.13 37.93
CA GLU A 134 -4.34 -35.33 37.90
C GLU A 134 -4.26 -36.14 36.60
N GLY A 135 -3.37 -35.78 35.64
CA GLY A 135 -3.04 -36.65 34.51
C GLY A 135 -4.13 -36.84 33.43
N ASN A 136 -5.10 -35.94 33.31
CA ASN A 136 -6.18 -36.05 32.33
C ASN A 136 -5.74 -35.78 30.87
N GLU A 137 -6.07 -36.69 29.94
CA GLU A 137 -5.65 -36.63 28.52
C GLU A 137 -6.36 -35.56 27.66
N ASN A 138 -7.38 -34.87 28.20
CA ASN A 138 -8.17 -33.87 27.48
C ASN A 138 -7.58 -32.44 27.51
N GLN A 139 -6.33 -32.28 27.93
CA GLN A 139 -5.70 -30.97 28.07
C GLN A 139 -5.30 -30.31 26.75
N SER A 140 -5.41 -28.97 26.76
CA SER A 140 -5.02 -28.10 25.65
C SER A 140 -3.50 -28.13 25.42
N PHE A 141 -3.09 -27.83 24.19
CA PHE A 141 -1.69 -27.64 23.87
C PHE A 141 -1.16 -26.30 24.41
N ASP A 142 0.06 -26.29 24.94
CA ASP A 142 0.73 -25.10 25.48
C ASP A 142 0.74 -23.95 24.44
N ILE A 143 1.01 -24.24 23.16
CA ILE A 143 0.94 -23.24 22.08
C ILE A 143 -0.45 -22.63 21.89
N ASN A 144 -1.52 -23.40 22.07
CA ASN A 144 -2.89 -22.90 21.92
C ASN A 144 -3.20 -21.89 23.02
N MET A 145 -2.79 -22.20 24.26
CA MET A 145 -2.96 -21.32 25.40
C MET A 145 -2.18 -20.02 25.22
N ARG A 146 -0.88 -20.10 24.85
CA ARG A 146 -0.04 -18.93 24.59
C ARG A 146 -0.60 -18.03 23.49
N MET A 147 -1.15 -18.61 22.42
CA MET A 147 -1.76 -17.83 21.34
C MET A 147 -3.02 -17.11 21.83
N VAL A 148 -3.90 -17.78 22.57
CA VAL A 148 -5.09 -17.13 23.16
C VAL A 148 -4.69 -16.00 24.09
N GLN A 149 -3.77 -16.25 25.03
CA GLN A 149 -3.26 -15.24 25.97
C GLN A 149 -2.60 -14.06 25.24
N SER A 150 -1.78 -14.32 24.22
CA SER A 150 -1.12 -13.26 23.44
C SER A 150 -2.15 -12.34 22.81
N PHE A 151 -3.16 -12.89 22.14
CA PHE A 151 -4.20 -12.09 21.50
C PHE A 151 -5.06 -11.33 22.52
N LEU A 152 -5.43 -11.97 23.64
CA LEU A 152 -6.14 -11.31 24.74
C LEU A 152 -5.32 -10.15 25.34
N SER A 153 -4.01 -10.33 25.53
CA SER A 153 -3.11 -9.29 26.06
C SER A 153 -3.07 -8.03 25.18
N PHE A 154 -3.31 -8.19 23.87
CA PHE A 154 -3.41 -7.08 22.92
C PHE A 154 -4.84 -6.54 22.76
N GLY A 155 -5.80 -7.04 23.56
CA GLY A 155 -7.21 -6.68 23.49
C GLY A 155 -7.90 -7.19 22.23
N LYS A 156 -7.42 -8.30 21.66
CA LYS A 156 -7.91 -8.87 20.40
C LYS A 156 -8.48 -10.28 20.66
N GLY A 157 -9.72 -10.51 20.24
CA GLY A 157 -10.41 -11.79 20.44
C GLY A 157 -10.08 -12.85 19.38
N TYR A 158 -10.80 -13.98 19.45
CA TYR A 158 -10.65 -15.13 18.55
C TYR A 158 -10.65 -14.78 17.05
N LEU A 159 -11.49 -13.84 16.61
CA LEU A 159 -11.57 -13.44 15.20
C LEU A 159 -10.26 -12.82 14.68
N ALA A 160 -9.52 -12.08 15.52
CA ALA A 160 -8.23 -11.52 15.13
C ALA A 160 -7.16 -12.62 14.96
N MET A 161 -7.23 -13.65 15.80
CA MET A 161 -6.36 -14.82 15.75
C MET A 161 -6.66 -15.69 14.51
N GLU A 162 -7.92 -15.83 14.13
CA GLU A 162 -8.32 -16.48 12.87
C GLU A 162 -7.83 -15.70 11.64
N LYS A 163 -7.94 -14.36 11.67
CA LYS A 163 -7.40 -13.48 10.61
C LYS A 163 -5.88 -13.57 10.50
N PHE A 164 -5.17 -13.61 11.63
CA PHE A 164 -3.72 -13.82 11.67
C PHE A 164 -3.34 -15.14 10.97
N LEU A 165 -4.01 -16.24 11.30
CA LEU A 165 -3.81 -17.53 10.66
C LEU A 165 -4.07 -17.49 9.15
N LYS A 166 -5.13 -16.82 8.71
CA LYS A 166 -5.44 -16.65 7.29
C LYS A 166 -4.36 -15.82 6.59
N SER A 167 -3.90 -14.75 7.21
CA SER A 167 -2.91 -13.84 6.63
C SER A 167 -1.57 -14.52 6.32
N LEU A 168 -1.16 -15.53 7.11
CA LEU A 168 0.12 -16.23 6.94
C LEU A 168 0.28 -16.94 5.58
N ASN A 169 -0.80 -17.31 4.87
CA ASN A 169 -0.69 -18.00 3.57
C ASN A 169 -1.72 -17.56 2.51
N TYR A 170 -2.82 -16.90 2.87
CA TYR A 170 -3.96 -16.70 1.98
C TYR A 170 -3.71 -15.65 0.90
N VAL A 171 -3.20 -14.46 1.26
CA VAL A 171 -3.06 -13.34 0.30
C VAL A 171 -2.18 -13.75 -0.89
N ARG A 172 -1.03 -14.37 -0.60
CA ARG A 172 -0.11 -14.87 -1.64
C ARG A 172 -0.75 -15.93 -2.51
N SER A 173 -1.49 -16.89 -1.93
CA SER A 173 -2.19 -17.94 -2.69
C SER A 173 -3.26 -17.37 -3.61
N GLN A 174 -4.04 -16.40 -3.13
CA GLN A 174 -5.12 -15.79 -3.92
C GLN A 174 -4.58 -14.98 -5.08
N VAL A 175 -3.51 -14.22 -4.86
CA VAL A 175 -2.85 -13.45 -5.92
C VAL A 175 -2.26 -14.42 -6.94
N LYS A 176 -1.53 -15.45 -6.50
CA LYS A 176 -0.97 -16.45 -7.44
C LYS A 176 -2.05 -17.15 -8.28
N SER A 177 -3.17 -17.51 -7.66
CA SER A 177 -4.33 -18.10 -8.34
C SER A 177 -4.95 -17.15 -9.36
N ALA A 178 -5.11 -15.87 -9.01
CA ALA A 178 -5.71 -14.87 -9.88
C ALA A 178 -4.90 -14.63 -11.17
N TYR A 179 -3.57 -14.68 -11.10
CA TYR A 179 -2.69 -14.56 -12.27
C TYR A 179 -2.47 -15.88 -13.01
N GLN A 180 -3.17 -16.97 -12.62
CA GLN A 180 -3.11 -18.30 -13.26
C GLN A 180 -1.68 -18.83 -13.46
N SER A 181 -0.78 -18.47 -12.55
CA SER A 181 0.65 -18.75 -12.70
C SER A 181 1.07 -19.99 -11.91
N ASN A 182 1.61 -20.98 -12.61
CA ASN A 182 2.18 -22.20 -12.00
C ASN A 182 3.68 -22.06 -11.68
N SER A 183 4.32 -20.94 -12.02
CA SER A 183 5.75 -20.73 -11.77
C SER A 183 6.05 -20.39 -10.30
N THR A 184 7.33 -20.47 -9.92
CA THR A 184 7.83 -20.02 -8.61
C THR A 184 7.85 -18.49 -8.48
N ILE A 185 8.10 -17.79 -9.59
CA ILE A 185 8.13 -16.32 -9.72
C ILE A 185 6.98 -15.90 -10.64
N THR A 186 6.07 -15.06 -10.13
CA THR A 186 4.92 -14.55 -10.88
C THR A 186 5.02 -13.04 -10.98
N ASP A 187 5.01 -12.52 -12.21
CA ASP A 187 4.93 -11.09 -12.45
C ASP A 187 3.52 -10.60 -12.12
N ILE A 188 3.44 -9.57 -11.28
CA ILE A 188 2.18 -8.98 -10.82
C ILE A 188 2.20 -7.47 -11.07
N ASP A 189 1.04 -6.92 -11.37
CA ASP A 189 0.87 -5.47 -11.43
C ASP A 189 0.45 -4.94 -10.06
N VAL A 190 1.15 -3.94 -9.56
CA VAL A 190 0.85 -3.34 -8.25
C VAL A 190 0.61 -1.84 -8.34
N THR A 191 -0.21 -1.33 -7.43
CA THR A 191 -0.19 0.08 -7.06
C THR A 191 0.65 0.26 -5.81
N PHE A 192 1.42 1.34 -5.80
CA PHE A 192 2.13 1.80 -4.62
C PHE A 192 1.70 3.22 -4.30
N ASP A 193 1.27 3.44 -3.06
CA ASP A 193 0.96 4.77 -2.56
C ASP A 193 1.40 4.94 -1.11
N GLY A 194 1.76 6.17 -0.76
CA GLY A 194 2.33 6.51 0.53
C GLY A 194 1.55 7.58 1.26
N THR A 195 1.38 7.40 2.57
CA THR A 195 0.70 8.35 3.44
C THR A 195 1.52 8.66 4.69
N TRP A 196 1.37 9.88 5.19
CA TRP A 196 2.10 10.41 6.35
C TRP A 196 1.17 10.66 7.53
N LEU A 197 1.71 10.52 8.74
CA LEU A 197 0.97 10.70 9.99
C LEU A 197 0.43 12.13 10.13
N THR A 198 1.20 13.16 9.74
CA THR A 198 0.67 14.52 9.64
C THR A 198 0.16 14.82 8.23
N ARG A 199 -0.80 15.73 8.09
CA ARG A 199 -1.25 16.20 6.76
C ARG A 199 -0.07 16.87 6.04
N GLY A 200 0.33 16.30 4.91
CA GLY A 200 1.50 16.70 4.12
C GLY A 200 2.75 15.85 4.38
N HIS A 201 3.72 15.87 3.46
CA HIS A 201 4.97 15.09 3.53
C HIS A 201 5.98 15.59 4.58
N SER A 202 5.50 16.27 5.63
CA SER A 202 6.32 16.91 6.66
C SER A 202 6.57 16.02 7.88
N SER A 203 5.81 14.94 8.05
CA SER A 203 5.94 14.01 9.18
C SER A 203 7.26 13.26 9.17
N GLN A 204 7.72 12.84 10.35
CA GLN A 204 8.86 11.92 10.47
C GLN A 204 8.46 10.46 10.22
N ILE A 205 7.15 10.14 10.28
CA ILE A 205 6.62 8.78 10.13
C ILE A 205 5.66 8.75 8.94
N GLY A 206 6.02 7.96 7.94
CA GLY A 206 5.22 7.63 6.78
C GLY A 206 5.07 6.13 6.62
N VAL A 207 4.10 5.74 5.81
CA VAL A 207 3.80 4.36 5.45
C VAL A 207 3.53 4.32 3.96
N GLY A 208 4.20 3.41 3.24
CA GLY A 208 3.88 3.07 1.86
C GLY A 208 3.22 1.70 1.79
N CYS A 209 2.18 1.52 0.99
CA CYS A 209 1.51 0.23 0.83
C CYS A 209 1.61 -0.21 -0.63
N VAL A 210 1.79 -1.52 -0.84
CA VAL A 210 1.76 -2.18 -2.16
C VAL A 210 0.46 -2.98 -2.25
N ILE A 211 -0.39 -2.65 -3.21
CA ILE A 211 -1.69 -3.33 -3.43
C ILE A 211 -1.69 -3.94 -4.83
N ASP A 212 -2.00 -5.24 -4.91
CA ASP A 212 -2.16 -5.94 -6.18
C ASP A 212 -3.35 -5.39 -6.98
N LEU A 213 -3.15 -5.13 -8.27
CA LEU A 213 -4.17 -4.54 -9.14
C LEU A 213 -5.29 -5.50 -9.52
N LEU A 214 -5.06 -6.81 -9.48
CA LEU A 214 -6.03 -7.81 -9.92
C LEU A 214 -6.97 -8.23 -8.79
N THR A 215 -6.43 -8.58 -7.62
CA THR A 215 -7.20 -9.02 -6.47
C THR A 215 -7.58 -7.89 -5.53
N GLY A 216 -6.90 -6.75 -5.60
CA GLY A 216 -7.06 -5.64 -4.66
C GLY A 216 -6.52 -5.94 -3.27
N PHE A 217 -5.74 -7.01 -3.07
CA PHE A 217 -5.15 -7.30 -1.77
C PHE A 217 -3.91 -6.44 -1.53
N VAL A 218 -3.76 -5.95 -0.30
CA VAL A 218 -2.49 -5.38 0.16
C VAL A 218 -1.48 -6.52 0.33
N MET A 219 -0.40 -6.43 -0.44
CA MET A 219 0.68 -7.41 -0.48
C MET A 219 1.71 -7.16 0.62
N ASP A 220 2.10 -5.90 0.79
CA ASP A 220 3.12 -5.48 1.74
C ASP A 220 2.99 -3.99 2.09
N PHE A 221 3.65 -3.57 3.16
CA PHE A 221 3.79 -2.16 3.52
C PHE A 221 5.18 -1.83 4.06
N LEU A 222 5.68 -0.65 3.70
CA LEU A 222 6.98 -0.13 4.09
C LEU A 222 6.84 1.04 5.06
N LYS A 223 7.66 1.03 6.11
CA LYS A 223 7.81 2.17 7.03
C LYS A 223 8.75 3.20 6.40
N LEU A 224 8.29 4.43 6.27
CA LEU A 224 9.07 5.54 5.73
C LEU A 224 9.49 6.45 6.88
N CYS A 225 10.79 6.58 7.09
CA CYS A 225 11.38 7.63 7.92
C CYS A 225 11.95 8.73 7.00
N ARG A 226 12.07 9.96 7.51
CA ARG A 226 12.46 11.16 6.74
C ARG A 226 13.70 11.00 5.85
N ASN A 227 14.61 10.07 6.15
CA ASN A 227 15.84 9.81 5.40
C ASN A 227 15.68 8.79 4.24
N ALA A 228 14.55 8.08 4.16
CA ALA A 228 14.29 7.06 3.12
C ALA A 228 13.38 7.56 1.99
N ALA A 229 13.01 8.85 1.98
CA ALA A 229 12.21 9.45 0.93
C ALA A 229 13.06 9.70 -0.33
N LEU A 230 13.54 8.63 -0.97
CA LEU A 230 13.87 8.69 -2.39
C LEU A 230 12.54 8.84 -3.13
N ASN A 231 12.43 9.98 -3.82
CA ASN A 231 11.27 10.43 -4.56
C ASN A 231 10.77 9.37 -5.56
N VAL A 232 9.81 8.56 -5.15
CA VAL A 232 8.84 7.97 -6.09
C VAL A 232 7.54 8.74 -5.94
N ASN A 233 7.59 10.02 -6.31
CA ASN A 233 6.39 10.85 -6.42
C ASN A 233 5.59 10.37 -7.65
N THR A 234 4.69 9.41 -7.43
CA THR A 234 3.55 9.09 -8.30
C THR A 234 2.56 10.26 -8.43
N GLN A 235 2.78 11.39 -7.74
CA GLN A 235 2.03 12.64 -7.91
C GLN A 235 2.27 13.34 -9.27
N ASN A 236 3.22 12.86 -10.08
CA ASN A 236 3.61 13.48 -11.34
C ASN A 236 2.74 13.09 -12.56
N LEU A 237 1.69 12.27 -12.38
CA LEU A 237 0.93 11.73 -13.52
C LEU A 237 -0.45 12.35 -13.77
N ARG A 238 -0.72 13.54 -13.21
CA ARG A 238 -1.97 14.26 -13.47
C ARG A 238 -1.67 15.45 -14.38
N LEU A 239 -2.25 15.45 -15.59
CA LEU A 239 -2.16 16.56 -16.55
C LEU A 239 -2.30 17.93 -15.88
N GLY A 240 -3.24 18.07 -14.95
CA GLY A 240 -3.46 19.32 -14.23
C GLY A 240 -2.29 19.76 -13.33
N THR A 241 -1.54 18.84 -12.73
CA THR A 241 -0.34 19.18 -11.95
C THR A 241 0.78 19.65 -12.87
N SER A 242 1.02 18.92 -13.96
CA SER A 242 2.04 19.27 -14.96
C SER A 242 1.77 20.62 -15.62
N LEU A 243 0.51 20.91 -15.96
CA LEU A 243 0.10 22.22 -16.48
C LEU A 243 0.29 23.34 -15.45
N ARG A 244 -0.06 23.13 -14.19
CA ARG A 244 0.17 24.12 -13.12
C ARG A 244 1.66 24.40 -12.92
N LYS A 245 2.51 23.38 -13.01
CA LYS A 245 3.97 23.53 -12.97
C LYS A 245 4.47 24.33 -14.17
N ALA A 246 4.02 24.02 -15.38
CA ALA A 246 4.39 24.76 -16.58
C ALA A 246 3.97 26.23 -16.51
N VAL A 247 2.77 26.55 -16.01
CA VAL A 247 2.34 27.95 -15.82
C VAL A 247 3.33 28.70 -14.93
N LYS A 248 3.79 28.11 -13.82
CA LYS A 248 4.78 28.72 -12.92
C LYS A 248 6.17 28.85 -13.57
N GLU A 249 6.63 27.80 -14.25
CA GLU A 249 7.94 27.75 -14.90
C GLU A 249 8.06 28.80 -16.01
N TRP A 250 7.07 28.89 -16.89
CA TRP A 250 7.06 29.85 -17.98
C TRP A 250 6.87 31.29 -17.48
N TRP A 251 6.10 31.49 -16.41
CA TRP A 251 5.98 32.80 -15.77
C TRP A 251 7.33 33.30 -15.24
N ALA A 252 8.13 32.41 -14.63
CA ALA A 252 9.49 32.75 -14.19
C ALA A 252 10.43 33.10 -15.37
N ARG A 253 10.14 32.64 -16.58
CA ARG A 253 10.85 32.99 -17.83
C ARG A 253 10.26 34.22 -18.55
N GLY A 254 9.35 34.95 -17.90
CA GLY A 254 8.70 36.14 -18.49
C GLY A 254 7.55 35.84 -19.45
N VAL A 255 7.13 34.58 -19.60
CA VAL A 255 6.04 34.16 -20.49
C VAL A 255 4.79 33.85 -19.69
N SER A 256 3.75 34.69 -19.84
CA SER A 256 2.48 34.47 -19.15
C SER A 256 1.59 33.46 -19.90
N LEU A 257 1.45 32.26 -19.33
CA LEU A 257 0.47 31.25 -19.79
C LEU A 257 -0.90 31.38 -19.07
N GLY A 258 -0.93 32.06 -17.93
CA GLY A 258 -2.10 32.23 -17.06
C GLY A 258 -2.85 33.53 -17.30
N GLY A 259 -3.62 33.97 -16.28
CA GLY A 259 -4.33 35.26 -16.29
C GLY A 259 -5.79 35.18 -16.75
N LYS A 260 -6.43 36.35 -16.88
CA LYS A 260 -7.89 36.48 -17.14
C LYS A 260 -8.29 36.36 -18.61
N SER A 261 -7.35 36.46 -19.55
CA SER A 261 -7.64 36.44 -20.99
C SER A 261 -8.25 35.11 -21.46
N ARG A 262 -9.11 35.16 -22.49
CA ARG A 262 -9.64 33.95 -23.13
C ARG A 262 -8.49 33.08 -23.66
N GLY A 263 -8.58 31.77 -23.45
CA GLY A 263 -7.53 30.83 -23.87
C GLY A 263 -6.35 30.67 -22.91
N SER A 264 -6.38 31.32 -21.73
CA SER A 264 -5.35 31.18 -20.71
C SER A 264 -5.46 29.88 -19.90
N LEU A 265 -4.34 29.37 -19.41
CA LEU A 265 -4.27 28.26 -18.47
C LEU A 265 -4.55 28.74 -17.03
N LYS A 266 -5.79 29.21 -16.81
CA LYS A 266 -6.33 29.45 -15.45
C LYS A 266 -6.81 28.15 -14.82
N GLU A 267 -6.95 28.14 -13.49
CA GLU A 267 -7.28 26.93 -12.71
C GLU A 267 -8.50 26.17 -13.28
N GLU A 268 -9.59 26.86 -13.60
CA GLU A 268 -10.79 26.24 -14.18
C GLU A 268 -10.55 25.62 -15.57
N THR A 269 -9.65 26.20 -16.37
CA THR A 269 -9.28 25.63 -17.68
C THR A 269 -8.45 24.36 -17.47
N ILE A 270 -7.50 24.39 -16.54
CA ILE A 270 -6.67 23.23 -16.18
C ILE A 270 -7.53 22.07 -15.66
N LYS A 271 -8.53 22.35 -14.81
CA LYS A 271 -9.50 21.34 -14.34
C LYS A 271 -10.27 20.71 -15.51
N LYS A 272 -10.78 21.51 -16.44
CA LYS A 272 -11.50 21.01 -17.62
C LYS A 272 -10.62 20.14 -18.52
N LEU A 273 -9.40 20.58 -18.82
CA LEU A 273 -8.44 19.79 -19.60
C LEU A 273 -8.09 18.47 -18.92
N SER A 274 -7.90 18.49 -17.60
CA SER A 274 -7.64 17.28 -16.81
C SER A 274 -8.81 16.29 -16.90
N ARG A 275 -10.05 16.79 -16.87
CA ARG A 275 -11.24 15.96 -17.05
C ARG A 275 -11.35 15.40 -18.47
N TYR A 276 -11.03 16.18 -19.50
CA TYR A 276 -11.02 15.70 -20.88
C TYR A 276 -10.00 14.60 -21.10
N TYR A 277 -8.80 14.76 -20.55
CA TYR A 277 -7.76 13.73 -20.56
C TYR A 277 -8.23 12.43 -19.89
N GLN A 278 -8.84 12.53 -18.70
CA GLN A 278 -9.40 11.37 -18.00
C GLN A 278 -10.50 10.68 -18.82
N ASN A 279 -11.39 11.46 -19.44
CA ASN A 279 -12.46 10.91 -20.28
C ASN A 279 -11.90 10.25 -21.54
N ALA A 280 -10.87 10.82 -22.17
CA ALA A 280 -10.20 10.22 -23.32
C ALA A 280 -9.62 8.82 -23.00
N ILE A 281 -9.05 8.64 -21.80
CA ILE A 281 -8.60 7.33 -21.34
C ILE A 281 -9.80 6.40 -21.08
N ARG A 282 -10.78 6.85 -20.30
CA ARG A 282 -11.92 6.01 -19.88
C ARG A 282 -12.80 5.54 -21.03
N SER A 283 -13.02 6.40 -22.03
CA SER A 283 -13.85 6.10 -23.20
C SER A 283 -13.16 5.17 -24.21
N ASN A 284 -11.85 4.99 -24.11
CA ASN A 284 -11.06 4.13 -25.00
C ASN A 284 -10.36 3.01 -24.22
N LYS A 285 -11.00 2.49 -23.16
CA LYS A 285 -10.47 1.41 -22.33
C LYS A 285 -10.11 0.20 -23.20
N GLY A 286 -8.93 -0.36 -23.01
CA GLY A 286 -8.46 -1.53 -23.77
C GLY A 286 -7.68 -1.20 -25.04
N ASP A 287 -7.67 0.06 -25.52
CA ASP A 287 -7.01 0.45 -26.76
C ASP A 287 -6.09 1.67 -26.55
N VAL A 288 -4.79 1.42 -26.50
CA VAL A 288 -3.76 2.44 -26.25
C VAL A 288 -3.67 3.47 -27.37
N GLU A 289 -3.80 3.05 -28.63
CA GLU A 289 -3.68 3.96 -29.78
C GLU A 289 -4.94 4.84 -29.90
N ALA A 290 -6.12 4.30 -29.58
CA ALA A 290 -7.34 5.08 -29.45
C ALA A 290 -7.27 6.08 -28.29
N MET A 291 -6.74 5.69 -27.12
CA MET A 291 -6.50 6.61 -26.00
C MET A 291 -5.59 7.78 -26.41
N LYS A 292 -4.46 7.47 -27.06
CA LYS A 292 -3.50 8.46 -27.56
C LYS A 292 -4.15 9.43 -28.54
N THR A 293 -4.88 8.90 -29.51
CA THR A 293 -5.61 9.69 -30.50
C THR A 293 -6.63 10.61 -29.84
N ALA A 294 -7.42 10.10 -28.91
CA ALA A 294 -8.41 10.87 -28.16
C ALA A 294 -7.78 11.95 -27.27
N ILE A 295 -6.66 11.67 -26.60
CA ILE A 295 -5.91 12.65 -25.81
C ILE A 295 -5.48 13.82 -26.69
N TYR A 296 -4.86 13.55 -27.84
CA TYR A 296 -4.46 14.62 -28.76
C TYR A 296 -5.67 15.34 -29.37
N ALA A 297 -6.78 14.64 -29.65
CA ALA A 297 -8.01 15.26 -30.12
C ALA A 297 -8.51 16.34 -29.17
N THR A 298 -8.44 16.13 -27.85
CA THR A 298 -8.85 17.14 -26.86
C THR A 298 -7.97 18.40 -26.93
N LEU A 299 -6.66 18.25 -27.12
CA LEU A 299 -5.72 19.37 -27.23
C LEU A 299 -5.94 20.16 -28.53
N PHE A 300 -5.97 19.47 -29.67
CA PHE A 300 -6.15 20.09 -30.98
C PHE A 300 -7.51 20.77 -31.12
N HIS A 301 -8.58 20.15 -30.60
CA HIS A 301 -9.89 20.78 -30.53
C HIS A 301 -9.86 22.09 -29.71
N SER A 302 -9.15 22.10 -28.58
CA SER A 302 -9.04 23.29 -27.72
C SER A 302 -8.27 24.45 -28.36
N ILE A 303 -7.30 24.20 -29.24
CA ILE A 303 -6.54 25.27 -29.94
C ILE A 303 -7.15 25.64 -31.32
N SER A 304 -8.19 24.93 -31.75
CA SER A 304 -8.82 25.10 -33.05
C SER A 304 -9.50 26.46 -33.17
N THR A 305 -9.38 27.09 -34.33
CA THR A 305 -10.03 28.37 -34.66
C THR A 305 -10.75 28.27 -36.00
N ASP A 306 -11.58 29.28 -36.33
CA ASP A 306 -12.26 29.33 -37.62
C ASP A 306 -11.27 29.44 -38.78
N GLN A 307 -10.13 30.13 -38.58
CA GLN A 307 -9.06 30.27 -39.58
C GLN A 307 -8.19 29.01 -39.68
N LYS A 308 -8.03 28.27 -38.58
CA LYS A 308 -7.19 27.07 -38.50
C LYS A 308 -7.95 25.94 -37.79
N PRO A 309 -8.89 25.28 -38.49
CA PRO A 309 -9.66 24.18 -37.91
C PRO A 309 -8.78 22.92 -37.72
N GLN A 310 -8.69 22.42 -36.49
CA GLN A 310 -7.81 21.32 -36.10
C GLN A 310 -8.59 20.13 -35.51
N HIS A 311 -9.61 19.66 -36.23
CA HIS A 311 -10.50 18.58 -35.77
C HIS A 311 -10.15 17.20 -36.34
N PHE A 312 -9.00 17.04 -36.99
CA PHE A 312 -8.59 15.81 -37.70
C PHE A 312 -8.43 14.57 -36.81
N LYS A 313 -8.24 14.74 -35.49
CA LYS A 313 -8.22 13.63 -34.51
C LYS A 313 -9.53 13.46 -33.74
N CYS A 314 -10.48 14.38 -33.90
CA CYS A 314 -11.77 14.27 -33.25
C CYS A 314 -12.57 13.09 -33.84
N PRO A 315 -13.39 12.40 -33.03
CA PRO A 315 -14.24 11.33 -33.53
C PRO A 315 -15.20 11.87 -34.59
N THR A 316 -15.45 11.09 -35.63
CA THR A 316 -16.48 11.34 -36.65
C THR A 316 -17.83 10.81 -36.18
N GLY A 317 -18.90 11.13 -36.90
CA GLY A 317 -20.25 10.66 -36.56
C GLY A 317 -21.17 11.76 -36.04
N LYS A 318 -22.49 11.53 -36.17
CA LYS A 318 -23.53 12.48 -35.75
C LYS A 318 -23.52 12.71 -34.24
N ASP A 319 -23.12 11.70 -33.47
CA ASP A 319 -23.01 11.73 -32.01
C ASP A 319 -21.63 12.17 -31.49
N SER A 320 -20.76 12.68 -32.39
CA SER A 320 -19.46 13.18 -32.00
C SER A 320 -19.59 14.36 -31.03
N TRP A 321 -18.83 14.33 -29.94
CA TRP A 321 -18.70 15.47 -29.03
C TRP A 321 -18.06 16.69 -29.71
N CYS A 322 -17.39 16.49 -30.86
CA CYS A 322 -16.83 17.55 -31.66
C CYS A 322 -17.89 18.15 -32.59
N PHE A 323 -18.31 19.38 -32.29
CA PHE A 323 -19.31 20.10 -33.09
C PHE A 323 -18.97 20.17 -34.58
N PHE A 324 -17.67 20.28 -34.91
CA PHE A 324 -17.19 20.43 -36.28
C PHE A 324 -17.37 19.13 -37.06
N GLN A 325 -16.90 18.00 -36.51
CA GLN A 325 -17.05 16.68 -37.15
C GLN A 325 -18.52 16.25 -37.21
N ALA A 326 -19.31 16.57 -36.17
CA ALA A 326 -20.75 16.29 -36.18
C ALA A 326 -21.47 17.06 -37.29
N ALA A 327 -21.17 18.35 -37.48
CA ALA A 327 -21.75 19.17 -38.55
C ALA A 327 -21.38 18.64 -39.94
N LEU A 328 -20.10 18.32 -40.18
CA LEU A 328 -19.66 17.73 -41.45
C LEU A 328 -20.39 16.41 -41.75
N THR A 329 -20.58 15.56 -40.74
CA THR A 329 -21.31 14.30 -40.89
C THR A 329 -22.80 14.51 -41.19
N ARG A 330 -23.38 15.63 -40.74
CA ARG A 330 -24.76 16.03 -41.07
C ARG A 330 -24.91 16.77 -42.39
N GLY A 331 -23.81 17.08 -43.09
CA GLY A 331 -23.83 17.92 -44.29
C GLY A 331 -24.08 19.41 -43.99
N GLU A 332 -23.85 19.83 -42.75
CA GLU A 332 -24.05 21.21 -42.28
C GLU A 332 -22.72 21.98 -42.28
N VAL A 333 -22.80 23.31 -42.42
CA VAL A 333 -21.65 24.18 -42.21
C VAL A 333 -21.33 24.26 -40.71
N PRO A 334 -20.09 23.96 -40.27
CA PRO A 334 -19.71 24.06 -38.88
C PRO A 334 -19.88 25.47 -38.30
N GLY A 335 -20.44 25.56 -37.09
CA GLY A 335 -20.62 26.83 -36.39
C GLY A 335 -19.29 27.49 -35.95
N PRO A 336 -19.33 28.74 -35.47
CA PRO A 336 -18.12 29.48 -35.11
C PRO A 336 -17.44 28.93 -33.84
N HIS A 337 -16.12 28.74 -33.87
CA HIS A 337 -15.34 28.17 -32.77
C HIS A 337 -15.48 28.95 -31.46
N VAL A 338 -15.64 30.27 -31.54
CA VAL A 338 -15.83 31.13 -30.36
C VAL A 338 -17.06 30.74 -29.53
N LYS A 339 -18.11 30.21 -30.18
CA LYS A 339 -19.33 29.75 -29.50
C LYS A 339 -19.25 28.28 -29.08
N HIS A 340 -18.65 27.42 -29.92
CA HIS A 340 -18.76 25.96 -29.75
C HIS A 340 -17.56 25.31 -29.04
N VAL A 341 -16.37 25.92 -29.06
CA VAL A 341 -15.22 25.41 -28.28
C VAL A 341 -15.36 25.85 -26.83
N LYS A 342 -15.80 24.92 -25.97
CA LYS A 342 -16.09 25.18 -24.54
C LYS A 342 -14.84 25.54 -23.72
N THR A 343 -13.67 25.06 -24.12
CA THR A 343 -12.40 25.24 -23.40
C THR A 343 -11.32 25.64 -24.41
N PRO A 344 -11.34 26.89 -24.90
CA PRO A 344 -10.36 27.34 -25.88
C PRO A 344 -8.98 27.51 -25.22
N LEU A 345 -7.92 27.37 -26.01
CA LEU A 345 -6.53 27.60 -25.65
C LEU A 345 -5.85 28.47 -26.71
N LYS A 346 -4.91 29.33 -26.31
CA LYS A 346 -4.12 30.11 -27.26
C LYS A 346 -3.13 29.22 -27.99
N GLU A 347 -3.00 29.39 -29.31
CA GLU A 347 -2.00 28.67 -30.11
C GLU A 347 -0.58 28.92 -29.61
N THR A 348 -0.28 30.13 -29.11
CA THR A 348 1.03 30.47 -28.52
C THR A 348 1.40 29.59 -27.33
N HIS A 349 0.41 28.99 -26.64
CA HIS A 349 0.64 28.08 -25.50
C HIS A 349 0.97 26.66 -25.95
N LEU A 350 0.63 26.26 -27.19
CA LEU A 350 0.78 24.89 -27.68
C LEU A 350 2.20 24.38 -27.52
N ALA A 351 3.19 25.12 -28.03
CA ALA A 351 4.60 24.74 -27.94
C ALA A 351 5.10 24.54 -26.49
N LYS A 352 4.43 25.16 -25.51
CA LYS A 352 4.83 25.14 -24.09
C LYS A 352 4.19 23.97 -23.34
N ILE A 353 3.05 23.46 -23.82
CA ILE A 353 2.32 22.37 -23.18
C ILE A 353 2.35 21.05 -23.97
N MET A 354 2.70 21.08 -25.26
CA MET A 354 2.82 19.87 -26.10
C MET A 354 3.75 18.82 -25.48
N PRO A 355 4.93 19.16 -24.91
CA PRO A 355 5.80 18.16 -24.29
C PRO A 355 5.11 17.40 -23.14
N ILE A 356 4.22 18.07 -22.40
CA ILE A 356 3.46 17.44 -21.31
C ILE A 356 2.49 16.40 -21.88
N TYR A 357 1.79 16.74 -22.97
CA TYR A 357 0.88 15.80 -23.63
C TYR A 357 1.63 14.64 -24.28
N GLN A 358 2.81 14.87 -24.85
CA GLN A 358 3.65 13.79 -25.41
C GLN A 358 4.10 12.80 -24.34
N ILE A 359 4.54 13.28 -23.17
CA ILE A 359 4.91 12.41 -22.05
C ILE A 359 3.69 11.65 -21.51
N LEU A 360 2.55 12.33 -21.37
CA LEU A 360 1.34 11.72 -20.82
C LEU A 360 0.61 10.80 -21.81
N ALA A 361 0.88 10.92 -23.10
CA ALA A 361 0.35 10.05 -24.14
C ALA A 361 1.40 9.04 -24.65
N SER A 362 2.47 8.79 -23.88
CA SER A 362 3.48 7.78 -24.22
C SER A 362 2.88 6.37 -24.13
N ASN A 363 3.36 5.46 -24.97
CA ASN A 363 2.81 4.11 -25.02
C ASN A 363 3.09 3.37 -23.69
N GLU A 364 4.25 3.60 -23.07
CA GLU A 364 4.62 3.02 -21.77
C GLU A 364 3.66 3.46 -20.67
N LEU A 365 3.22 4.72 -20.71
CA LEU A 365 2.29 5.25 -19.73
C LEU A 365 0.86 4.75 -19.96
N LEU A 366 0.40 4.80 -21.20
CA LEU A 366 -0.96 4.42 -21.56
C LEU A 366 -1.19 2.91 -21.44
N GLN A 367 -0.17 2.08 -21.66
CA GLN A 367 -0.24 0.63 -21.39
C GLN A 367 -0.59 0.36 -19.91
N ARG A 368 -0.07 1.16 -18.97
CA ARG A 368 -0.44 1.05 -17.55
C ARG A 368 -1.86 1.55 -17.26
N CYS A 369 -2.40 2.41 -18.11
CA CYS A 369 -3.77 2.91 -18.02
C CYS A 369 -4.80 2.01 -18.72
N ILE A 370 -4.38 0.96 -19.45
CA ILE A 370 -5.27 0.12 -20.27
C ILE A 370 -6.43 -0.48 -19.47
N ARG A 371 -6.15 -0.85 -18.21
CA ARG A 371 -7.12 -1.45 -17.28
C ARG A 371 -8.04 -0.42 -16.62
N CYS A 372 -7.77 0.89 -16.75
CA CYS A 372 -8.52 2.00 -16.14
C CYS A 372 -8.77 1.83 -14.63
N VAL A 373 -7.82 1.26 -13.89
CA VAL A 373 -7.96 1.04 -12.44
C VAL A 373 -7.72 2.34 -11.68
N THR A 374 -8.57 2.63 -10.69
CA THR A 374 -8.51 3.85 -9.89
C THR A 374 -7.67 3.65 -8.63
N GLN A 375 -7.00 4.71 -8.14
CA GLN A 375 -6.31 4.74 -6.84
C GLN A 375 -7.25 4.62 -5.61
N ASN A 376 -8.55 4.40 -5.81
CA ASN A 376 -9.55 4.36 -4.73
C ASN A 376 -9.22 3.33 -3.62
N ALA A 377 -8.57 2.21 -3.98
CA ALA A 377 -8.12 1.21 -3.00
C ALA A 377 -7.10 1.79 -2.00
N ASN A 378 -6.15 2.60 -2.47
CA ASN A 378 -5.16 3.25 -1.61
C ASN A 378 -5.81 4.32 -0.73
N GLU A 379 -6.69 5.16 -1.30
CA GLU A 379 -7.40 6.18 -0.53
C GLU A 379 -8.30 5.56 0.56
N ASN A 380 -8.97 4.45 0.25
CA ASN A 380 -9.74 3.67 1.20
C ASN A 380 -8.85 3.06 2.29
N LEU A 381 -7.78 2.35 1.92
CA LEU A 381 -6.82 1.78 2.88
C LEU A 381 -6.25 2.86 3.81
N HIS A 382 -5.87 4.02 3.27
CA HIS A 382 -5.40 5.15 4.06
C HIS A 382 -6.46 5.59 5.07
N SER A 383 -7.73 5.67 4.67
CA SER A 383 -8.82 6.01 5.58
C SER A 383 -8.91 5.01 6.75
N ILE A 384 -8.76 3.70 6.49
CA ILE A 384 -8.77 2.67 7.55
C ILE A 384 -7.56 2.82 8.47
N ILE A 385 -6.34 3.00 7.92
CA ILE A 385 -5.11 3.21 8.70
C ILE A 385 -5.28 4.38 9.67
N TRP A 386 -5.76 5.52 9.17
CA TRP A 386 -5.87 6.74 9.98
C TRP A 386 -7.12 6.80 10.85
N GLY A 387 -8.13 5.97 10.56
CA GLY A 387 -9.22 5.69 11.49
C GLY A 387 -8.73 4.95 12.74
N LYS A 388 -7.71 4.09 12.61
CA LYS A 388 -7.08 3.37 13.73
C LYS A 388 -6.01 4.17 14.46
N CYS A 389 -5.34 5.09 13.78
CA CYS A 389 -4.35 5.98 14.36
C CYS A 389 -4.58 7.41 13.84
N SER A 390 -5.12 8.30 14.67
CA SER A 390 -5.44 9.67 14.21
C SER A 390 -4.20 10.41 13.71
N LYS A 391 -4.40 11.19 12.63
CA LYS A 391 -3.39 12.13 12.10
C LYS A 391 -3.19 13.39 12.93
N GLU A 392 -4.09 13.64 13.87
CA GLU A 392 -4.14 14.88 14.66
C GLU A 392 -3.32 14.78 15.95
N THR A 393 -3.01 13.56 16.37
CA THR A 393 -2.23 13.27 17.57
C THR A 393 -0.84 12.76 17.21
N SER A 394 0.16 13.10 18.02
CA SER A 394 1.47 12.46 17.92
C SER A 394 1.35 10.96 18.21
N ALA A 395 2.04 10.14 17.41
CA ALA A 395 2.07 8.70 17.56
C ALA A 395 3.49 8.19 17.38
N THR A 396 3.85 7.15 18.14
CA THR A 396 5.14 6.47 17.97
C THR A 396 5.11 5.59 16.72
N LEU A 397 6.29 5.30 16.15
CA LEU A 397 6.42 4.38 15.02
C LEU A 397 5.79 3.01 15.30
N ARG A 398 5.93 2.52 16.54
CA ARG A 398 5.31 1.26 16.98
C ARG A 398 3.79 1.32 16.90
N ARG A 399 3.17 2.42 17.37
CA ARG A 399 1.71 2.61 17.30
C ARG A 399 1.21 2.69 15.87
N VAL A 400 1.90 3.44 15.01
CA VAL A 400 1.56 3.52 13.58
C VAL A 400 1.70 2.15 12.91
N THR A 401 2.76 1.40 13.22
CA THR A 401 2.97 0.05 12.67
C THR A 401 1.81 -0.89 13.03
N ILE A 402 1.39 -0.91 14.30
CA ILE A 402 0.27 -1.75 14.75
C ILE A 402 -1.02 -1.36 14.04
N ALA A 403 -1.28 -0.05 13.91
CA ALA A 403 -2.47 0.45 13.21
C ALA A 403 -2.47 0.05 11.73
N VAL A 404 -1.32 0.08 11.06
CA VAL A 404 -1.19 -0.36 9.66
C VAL A 404 -1.43 -1.87 9.55
N CYS A 405 -0.83 -2.69 10.41
CA CYS A 405 -1.08 -4.14 10.40
C CYS A 405 -2.58 -4.46 10.57
N ASP A 406 -3.24 -3.82 11.55
CA ASP A 406 -4.67 -4.02 11.81
C ASP A 406 -5.53 -3.52 10.64
N ALA A 407 -5.16 -2.39 10.01
CA ALA A 407 -5.83 -1.85 8.83
C ALA A 407 -5.67 -2.74 7.59
N VAL A 408 -4.48 -3.29 7.35
CA VAL A 408 -4.22 -4.22 6.24
C VAL A 408 -5.06 -5.48 6.39
N CYS A 409 -5.12 -6.05 7.60
CA CYS A 409 -5.97 -7.20 7.91
C CYS A 409 -7.45 -6.87 7.71
N GLU A 410 -7.89 -5.69 8.12
CA GLU A 410 -9.26 -5.25 7.92
C GLU A 410 -9.59 -5.02 6.44
N PHE A 411 -8.71 -4.37 5.70
CA PHE A 411 -8.90 -4.08 4.28
C PHE A 411 -8.96 -5.35 3.44
N ASN A 412 -8.06 -6.31 3.68
CA ASN A 412 -8.02 -7.57 2.93
C ASN A 412 -9.19 -8.51 3.26
N PHE A 413 -9.74 -8.45 4.47
CA PHE A 413 -10.68 -9.49 4.94
C PHE A 413 -12.03 -8.97 5.45
N GLY A 414 -12.23 -7.65 5.45
CA GLY A 414 -13.41 -6.98 5.97
C GLY A 414 -13.54 -7.02 7.50
N THR A 415 -14.41 -6.19 8.05
CA THR A 415 -15.00 -6.35 9.39
C THR A 415 -16.36 -7.01 9.23
N LYS A 416 -16.58 -8.15 9.87
CA LYS A 416 -17.96 -8.52 10.21
C LYS A 416 -18.31 -7.65 11.42
N ASN A 417 -19.31 -6.79 11.26
CA ASN A 417 -19.85 -6.00 12.36
C ASN A 417 -20.17 -6.93 13.53
N HIS A 418 -19.66 -6.56 14.71
CA HIS A 418 -20.04 -7.17 15.98
C HIS A 418 -21.47 -6.77 16.35
#